data_AF-A0A838TNF4-F1
#
_entry.id   AF-A0A838TNF4-F1
#
_cell.length_a   1.000
_cell.length_b   1.000
_cell.length_c   1.000
_cell.angle_alpha   90.00
_cell.angle_beta   90.00
_cell.angle_gamma   90.00
#
_symmetry.space_group_name_H-M   'P 1'
#
loop_
_entity.id
_entity.type
_entity.pdbx_description
1 polymer ?
#
loop_
_entity_poly.entity_id
_entity_poly.type
_entity_poly.pdbx_seq_one_letter_code
_entity_poly.pdbx_strand_id
1 'polypeptide(L)'
;MELDKTTLNDLSIFNTEEEFSVFDKIDFTRTLGGREKLRQFFSRSLNTMEAIKGVQQTLKSIQKNIDAWPQTISNGSIMVIQKFYESPVDQLPASPTAASAYAYKILHSADFSLVKYSTGYAFYFIKGMQTLINTYLNDTASESLKKLLQRAQIILDKPQFAAVAKKEKA
;
A
#
# COMPACT_ATOMS: atom_id res chain seq x y z
N MET A 1 21.68 -14.74 10.20
CA MET A 1 22.19 -15.94 9.50
C MET A 1 22.81 -15.46 8.20
N GLU A 2 24.05 -15.84 7.90
CA GLU A 2 24.66 -15.54 6.60
C GLU A 2 24.02 -16.47 5.55
N LEU A 3 23.51 -15.88 4.47
CA LEU A 3 22.91 -16.58 3.34
C LEU A 3 23.69 -16.16 2.10
N ASP A 4 24.52 -17.04 1.59
CA ASP A 4 25.21 -16.82 0.33
C ASP A 4 24.31 -17.27 -0.86
N LYS A 5 24.73 -16.89 -2.08
CA LYS A 5 23.95 -17.17 -3.29
C LYS A 5 23.82 -18.66 -3.59
N THR A 6 24.83 -19.47 -3.26
CA THR A 6 24.79 -20.92 -3.46
C THR A 6 23.73 -21.53 -2.56
N THR A 7 23.73 -21.19 -1.27
CA THR A 7 22.70 -21.67 -0.33
C THR A 7 21.27 -21.29 -0.77
N LEU A 8 21.05 -20.06 -1.24
CA LEU A 8 19.73 -19.63 -1.74
C LEU A 8 19.27 -20.44 -2.96
N ASN A 9 20.19 -20.79 -3.85
CA ASN A 9 19.91 -21.60 -5.03
C ASN A 9 19.65 -23.07 -4.66
N ASP A 10 20.49 -23.66 -3.80
CA ASP A 10 20.35 -25.06 -3.36
C ASP A 10 19.03 -25.30 -2.64
N LEU A 11 18.58 -24.33 -1.84
CA LEU A 11 17.27 -24.37 -1.17
C LEU A 11 16.10 -23.95 -2.07
N SER A 12 16.36 -23.62 -3.34
CA SER A 12 15.36 -23.14 -4.30
C SER A 12 14.53 -21.97 -3.74
N ILE A 13 15.17 -21.08 -2.96
CA ILE A 13 14.50 -19.90 -2.40
C ILE A 13 13.99 -19.01 -3.53
N PHE A 14 14.84 -18.80 -4.53
CA PHE A 14 14.50 -18.21 -5.81
C PHE A 14 14.88 -19.23 -6.89
N ASN A 15 14.04 -19.39 -7.90
CA ASN A 15 14.29 -20.29 -9.02
C ASN A 15 13.95 -19.57 -10.34
N THR A 16 14.64 -19.92 -11.42
CA THR A 16 14.33 -19.44 -12.78
C THR A 16 12.99 -19.96 -13.27
N GLU A 17 12.57 -21.14 -12.80
CA GLU A 17 11.21 -21.65 -12.99
C GLU A 17 10.35 -21.22 -11.79
N GLU A 18 9.68 -20.07 -11.93
CA GLU A 18 8.94 -19.40 -10.83
C GLU A 18 7.97 -20.36 -10.10
N GLU A 19 7.32 -21.30 -10.79
CA GLU A 19 6.34 -22.21 -10.15
C GLU A 19 6.91 -23.13 -9.06
N PHE A 20 8.23 -23.34 -9.01
CA PHE A 20 8.87 -24.28 -8.09
C PHE A 20 9.68 -23.61 -6.97
N SER A 21 9.74 -22.28 -6.92
CA SER A 21 10.50 -21.58 -5.87
C SER A 21 9.72 -21.52 -4.55
N VAL A 22 10.44 -21.57 -3.43
CA VAL A 22 9.83 -21.38 -2.09
C VAL A 22 9.18 -19.99 -2.00
N PHE A 23 9.81 -18.97 -2.60
CA PHE A 23 9.28 -17.62 -2.63
C PHE A 23 7.90 -17.56 -3.28
N ASP A 24 7.73 -18.13 -4.47
CA ASP A 24 6.46 -18.05 -5.21
C ASP A 24 5.33 -18.87 -4.54
N LYS A 25 5.67 -19.91 -3.77
CA LYS A 25 4.68 -20.62 -2.94
C LYS A 25 4.19 -19.81 -1.73
N ILE A 26 4.96 -18.82 -1.28
CA ILE A 26 4.67 -18.02 -0.07
C ILE A 26 4.20 -16.60 -0.43
N ASP A 27 4.46 -16.14 -1.65
CA ASP A 27 4.06 -14.81 -2.10
C ASP A 27 2.55 -14.71 -2.37
N PHE A 28 1.82 -14.28 -1.33
CA PHE A 28 0.41 -13.89 -1.41
C PHE A 28 0.24 -12.36 -1.37
N THR A 29 1.28 -11.61 -1.74
CA THR A 29 1.19 -10.15 -1.73
C THR A 29 0.28 -9.65 -2.84
N ARG A 30 -0.41 -8.52 -2.58
CA ARG A 30 -1.42 -7.98 -3.51
C ARG A 30 -0.91 -6.86 -4.41
N THR A 31 0.34 -6.47 -4.23
CA THR A 31 0.96 -5.32 -4.87
C THR A 31 2.37 -5.68 -5.28
N LEU A 32 2.83 -5.16 -6.41
CA LEU A 32 4.21 -5.38 -6.87
C LEU A 32 5.24 -4.91 -5.83
N GLY A 33 5.02 -3.75 -5.22
CA GLY A 33 5.89 -3.26 -4.14
C GLY A 33 5.91 -4.17 -2.92
N GLY A 34 4.80 -4.84 -2.60
CA GLY A 34 4.72 -5.87 -1.57
C GLY A 34 5.57 -7.10 -1.91
N ARG A 35 5.44 -7.62 -3.15
CA ARG A 35 6.24 -8.75 -3.68
C ARG A 35 7.73 -8.45 -3.59
N GLU A 36 8.14 -7.26 -4.05
CA GLU A 36 9.53 -6.83 -3.98
C GLU A 36 10.04 -6.70 -2.54
N LYS A 37 9.22 -6.19 -1.62
CA LYS A 37 9.60 -6.12 -0.20
C LYS A 37 9.72 -7.51 0.43
N LEU A 38 8.82 -8.43 0.10
CA LEU A 38 8.88 -9.81 0.54
C LEU A 38 10.16 -10.49 0.01
N ARG A 39 10.50 -10.27 -1.26
CA ARG A 39 11.74 -10.80 -1.88
C ARG A 39 12.98 -10.35 -1.11
N GLN A 40 13.02 -9.09 -0.68
CA GLN A 40 14.10 -8.58 0.17
C GLN A 40 14.19 -9.31 1.51
N PHE A 41 13.06 -9.66 2.13
CA PHE A 41 13.05 -10.43 3.39
C PHE A 41 13.55 -11.86 3.19
N PHE A 42 13.21 -12.51 2.08
CA PHE A 42 13.73 -13.84 1.76
C PHE A 42 15.22 -13.83 1.42
N SER A 43 15.70 -12.71 0.86
CA SER A 43 17.12 -12.53 0.54
C SER A 43 18.00 -12.24 1.76
N ARG A 44 17.39 -11.82 2.89
CA ARG A 44 18.12 -11.42 4.10
C ARG A 44 17.36 -11.83 5.35
N SER A 45 17.89 -12.84 6.04
CA SER A 45 17.36 -13.27 7.33
C SER A 45 17.43 -12.15 8.38
N LEU A 46 16.46 -12.15 9.29
CA LEU A 46 16.53 -11.34 10.51
C LEU A 46 17.67 -11.87 11.38
N ASN A 47 18.44 -10.96 11.99
CA ASN A 47 19.65 -11.28 12.75
C ASN A 47 19.50 -11.09 14.26
N THR A 48 18.36 -10.59 14.74
CA THR A 48 18.09 -10.41 16.18
C THR A 48 16.80 -11.10 16.60
N MET A 49 16.77 -11.57 17.84
CA MET A 49 15.60 -12.22 18.43
C MET A 49 14.42 -11.23 18.51
N GLU A 50 14.72 -9.96 18.80
CA GLU A 50 13.75 -8.87 18.88
C GLU A 50 13.05 -8.67 17.54
N ALA A 51 13.79 -8.68 16.43
CA ALA A 51 13.22 -8.53 15.09
C ALA A 51 12.34 -9.72 14.72
N ILE A 52 12.78 -10.95 15.03
CA ILE A 52 12.02 -12.18 14.78
C ILE A 52 10.70 -12.15 15.55
N LYS A 53 10.75 -11.89 16.86
CA LYS A 53 9.56 -11.76 17.71
C LYS A 53 8.65 -10.63 17.24
N GLY A 54 9.22 -9.52 16.79
CA GLY A 54 8.48 -8.40 16.23
C GLY A 54 7.65 -8.78 15.00
N VAL A 55 8.23 -9.53 14.05
CA VAL A 55 7.49 -10.04 12.88
C VAL A 55 6.40 -11.04 13.31
N GLN A 56 6.71 -11.97 14.21
CA GLN A 56 5.72 -12.93 14.71
C GLN A 56 4.54 -12.24 15.40
N GLN A 57 4.80 -11.22 16.21
CA GLN A 57 3.77 -10.40 16.86
C GLN A 57 2.92 -9.65 15.85
N THR A 58 3.54 -9.07 14.82
CA THR A 58 2.82 -8.44 13.70
C THR A 58 1.90 -9.42 13.01
N LEU A 59 2.38 -10.61 12.63
CA LEU A 59 1.58 -11.63 11.97
C LEU A 59 0.40 -12.11 12.84
N LYS A 60 0.61 -12.32 14.15
CA LYS A 60 -0.46 -12.68 15.09
C LYS A 60 -1.51 -11.57 15.20
N SER A 61 -1.10 -10.31 15.21
CA SER A 61 -2.02 -9.16 15.25
C SER A 61 -2.87 -9.09 13.98
N ILE A 62 -2.25 -9.31 12.81
CA ILE A 62 -2.95 -9.39 11.52
C ILE A 62 -3.95 -10.56 11.54
N GLN A 63 -3.53 -11.75 11.96
CA GLN A 63 -4.39 -12.92 12.02
C GLN A 63 -5.61 -12.70 12.94
N LYS A 64 -5.42 -12.08 14.10
CA LYS A 64 -6.50 -11.75 15.05
C LYS A 64 -7.53 -10.78 14.47
N ASN A 65 -7.11 -9.88 13.58
CA ASN A 65 -7.95 -8.85 12.99
C ASN A 65 -8.02 -8.99 11.46
N ILE A 66 -8.02 -10.23 10.95
CA ILE A 66 -7.91 -10.48 9.51
C ILE A 66 -9.09 -9.88 8.74
N ASP A 67 -10.29 -9.86 9.35
CA ASP A 67 -11.50 -9.28 8.77
C ASP A 67 -11.41 -7.76 8.62
N ALA A 68 -10.54 -7.10 9.39
CA ALA A 68 -10.27 -5.66 9.28
C ALA A 68 -9.17 -5.35 8.24
N TRP A 69 -8.54 -6.35 7.63
CA TRP A 69 -7.50 -6.11 6.63
C TRP A 69 -8.09 -5.46 5.37
N PRO A 70 -7.61 -4.27 4.96
CA PRO A 70 -8.25 -3.51 3.89
C PRO A 70 -8.15 -4.25 2.57
N GLN A 71 -9.31 -4.51 1.96
CA GLN A 71 -9.37 -5.16 0.66
C GLN A 71 -9.25 -4.20 -0.53
N THR A 72 -9.20 -2.90 -0.27
CA THR A 72 -9.21 -1.83 -1.27
C THR A 72 -7.85 -1.54 -1.89
N ILE A 73 -6.75 -1.95 -1.24
CA ILE A 73 -5.39 -1.72 -1.73
C ILE A 73 -4.96 -2.94 -2.57
N SER A 74 -4.78 -2.71 -3.87
CA SER A 74 -4.36 -3.71 -4.85
C SER A 74 -3.32 -3.13 -5.83
N ASN A 75 -2.64 -3.99 -6.57
CA ASN A 75 -1.71 -3.56 -7.63
C ASN A 75 -2.40 -2.60 -8.61
N GLY A 76 -3.62 -2.93 -9.06
CA GLY A 76 -4.39 -2.06 -9.94
C GLY A 76 -4.68 -0.69 -9.34
N SER A 77 -5.02 -0.61 -8.04
CA SER A 77 -5.24 0.69 -7.38
C SER A 77 -3.98 1.55 -7.35
N ILE A 78 -2.82 0.94 -7.10
CA ILE A 78 -1.53 1.66 -7.09
C ILE A 78 -1.17 2.11 -8.50
N MET A 79 -1.36 1.26 -9.51
CA MET A 79 -1.08 1.60 -10.91
C MET A 79 -1.92 2.79 -11.38
N VAL A 80 -3.21 2.87 -11.02
CA VAL A 80 -4.07 4.00 -11.38
C VAL A 80 -3.57 5.30 -10.73
N ILE A 81 -3.20 5.25 -9.45
CA ILE A 81 -2.66 6.41 -8.74
C ILE A 81 -1.32 6.84 -9.35
N GLN A 82 -0.43 5.90 -9.66
CA GLN A 82 0.85 6.19 -10.32
C GLN A 82 0.63 6.83 -11.68
N LYS A 83 -0.24 6.25 -12.51
CA LYS A 83 -0.56 6.77 -13.84
C LYS A 83 -1.07 8.21 -13.79
N PHE A 84 -1.82 8.58 -12.75
CA PHE A 84 -2.27 9.95 -12.56
C PHE A 84 -1.10 10.94 -12.40
N TYR A 85 -0.08 10.59 -11.61
CA TYR A 85 1.10 11.45 -11.43
C TYR A 85 2.01 11.50 -12.67
N GLU A 86 1.95 10.49 -13.53
CA GLU A 86 2.71 10.43 -14.79
C GLU A 86 1.97 11.09 -15.96
N SER A 87 0.65 11.27 -15.84
CA SER A 87 -0.16 11.83 -16.91
C SER A 87 -0.06 13.36 -16.89
N PRO A 88 0.22 14.02 -18.03
CA PRO A 88 0.00 15.45 -18.13
C PRO A 88 -1.51 15.69 -18.01
N VAL A 89 -1.90 16.45 -17.00
CA VAL A 89 -3.27 16.92 -16.80
C VAL A 89 -3.23 18.43 -16.90
N ASP A 90 -4.14 19.01 -17.65
CA ASP A 90 -4.31 20.45 -17.71
C ASP A 90 -4.56 21.02 -16.31
N GLN A 91 -4.22 22.31 -16.13
CA GLN A 91 -4.29 22.93 -14.82
C GLN A 91 -5.71 22.84 -14.24
N LEU A 92 -5.83 22.11 -13.13
CA LEU A 92 -7.09 22.02 -12.40
C LEU A 92 -7.48 23.39 -11.83
N PRO A 93 -8.77 23.77 -11.87
CA PRO A 93 -9.21 25.02 -11.26
C PRO A 93 -8.86 25.05 -9.77
N ALA A 94 -8.08 26.03 -9.33
CA ALA A 94 -7.64 26.14 -7.92
C ALA A 94 -8.79 26.38 -6.93
N SER A 95 -9.93 26.89 -7.41
CA SER A 95 -11.15 27.11 -6.63
C SER A 95 -12.36 26.72 -7.48
N PRO A 96 -12.66 25.43 -7.61
CA PRO A 96 -13.70 24.95 -8.51
C PRO A 96 -15.08 25.39 -8.00
N THR A 97 -15.81 26.15 -8.82
CA THR A 97 -17.25 26.35 -8.66
C THR A 97 -18.00 25.29 -9.47
N ALA A 98 -19.31 25.14 -9.25
CA ALA A 98 -20.12 24.22 -10.04
C ALA A 98 -20.04 24.53 -11.54
N ALA A 99 -20.01 25.82 -11.91
CA ALA A 99 -19.88 26.27 -13.29
C ALA A 99 -18.50 25.91 -13.89
N SER A 100 -17.40 26.18 -13.17
CA SER A 100 -16.06 25.87 -13.67
C SER A 100 -15.81 24.37 -13.75
N ALA A 101 -16.36 23.58 -12.82
CA ALA A 101 -16.29 22.13 -12.87
C ALA A 101 -17.05 21.54 -14.07
N TYR A 102 -18.21 22.12 -14.40
CA TYR A 102 -18.98 21.70 -15.58
C TYR A 102 -18.28 22.09 -16.89
N ALA A 103 -17.74 23.31 -16.95
CA ALA A 103 -16.92 23.75 -18.09
C ALA A 103 -15.71 22.84 -18.30
N TYR A 104 -14.98 22.52 -17.23
CA TYR A 104 -13.82 21.61 -17.30
C TYR A 104 -14.23 20.21 -17.78
N LYS A 105 -15.36 19.68 -17.30
CA LYS A 105 -15.89 18.39 -17.76
C LYS A 105 -16.17 18.34 -19.27
N ILE A 106 -16.59 19.46 -19.87
CA ILE A 106 -16.90 19.54 -21.30
C ILE A 106 -15.63 19.78 -22.11
N LEU A 107 -14.85 20.80 -21.74
CA LEU A 107 -13.70 21.26 -22.52
C LEU A 107 -12.48 20.35 -22.36
N HIS A 108 -12.32 19.72 -21.20
CA HIS A 108 -11.21 18.83 -20.84
C HIS A 108 -11.74 17.44 -20.44
N SER A 109 -12.59 16.84 -21.27
CA SER A 109 -13.34 15.62 -20.94
C SER A 109 -12.45 14.40 -20.62
N ALA A 110 -11.33 14.25 -21.32
CA ALA A 110 -10.33 13.20 -21.06
C ALA A 110 -9.71 13.37 -19.66
N ASP A 111 -9.21 14.57 -19.37
CA ASP A 111 -8.59 14.92 -18.10
C ASP A 111 -9.57 14.83 -16.93
N PHE A 112 -10.79 15.33 -17.12
CA PHE A 112 -11.86 15.19 -16.13
C PHE A 112 -12.11 13.72 -15.79
N SER A 113 -12.15 12.85 -16.79
CA SER A 113 -12.39 11.43 -16.59
C SER A 113 -11.23 10.77 -15.85
N LEU A 114 -9.99 11.08 -16.22
CA LEU A 114 -8.79 10.61 -15.53
C LEU A 114 -8.75 11.07 -14.07
N VAL A 115 -8.95 12.37 -13.81
CA VAL A 115 -8.95 12.96 -12.46
C VAL A 115 -10.04 12.33 -11.61
N LYS A 116 -11.28 12.24 -12.12
CA LYS A 116 -12.41 11.64 -11.39
C LYS A 116 -12.12 10.19 -11.04
N TYR A 117 -11.63 9.41 -12.01
CA TYR A 117 -11.35 7.99 -11.81
C TYR A 117 -10.21 7.80 -10.80
N SER A 118 -9.07 8.45 -10.99
CA SER A 118 -7.91 8.33 -10.11
C SER A 118 -8.16 8.84 -8.70
N THR A 119 -8.97 9.89 -8.53
CA THR A 119 -9.38 10.38 -7.20
C THR A 119 -10.15 9.32 -6.42
N GLY A 120 -11.00 8.53 -7.09
CA GLY A 120 -11.71 7.42 -6.45
C GLY A 120 -10.75 6.36 -5.91
N TYR A 121 -9.74 5.96 -6.68
CA TYR A 121 -8.72 5.02 -6.22
C TYR A 121 -7.85 5.58 -5.10
N ALA A 122 -7.45 6.85 -5.20
CA ALA A 122 -6.72 7.54 -4.14
C ALA A 122 -7.53 7.60 -2.83
N PHE A 123 -8.83 7.89 -2.92
CA PHE A 123 -9.74 7.88 -1.77
C PHE A 123 -9.75 6.52 -1.06
N TYR A 124 -9.95 5.43 -1.80
CA TYR A 124 -9.99 4.09 -1.23
C TYR A 124 -8.63 3.59 -0.73
N PHE A 125 -7.54 4.04 -1.35
CA PHE A 125 -6.18 3.79 -0.86
C PHE A 125 -5.94 4.49 0.49
N ILE A 126 -6.22 5.79 0.59
CA ILE A 126 -6.08 6.57 1.83
C ILE A 126 -6.95 5.96 2.93
N LYS A 127 -8.21 5.60 2.61
CA LYS A 127 -9.11 4.96 3.55
C LYS A 127 -8.59 3.61 4.03
N GLY A 128 -8.03 2.79 3.14
CA GLY A 128 -7.37 1.53 3.51
C GLY A 128 -6.17 1.75 4.44
N MET A 129 -5.36 2.78 4.19
CA MET A 129 -4.25 3.16 5.08
C MET A 129 -4.73 3.63 6.45
N GLN A 130 -5.82 4.40 6.51
CA GLN A 130 -6.46 4.78 7.77
C GLN A 130 -6.97 3.57 8.55
N THR A 131 -7.56 2.58 7.87
CA THR A 131 -7.94 1.30 8.50
C THR A 131 -6.72 0.60 9.10
N LEU A 132 -5.61 0.49 8.36
CA LEU A 132 -4.39 -0.13 8.90
C LEU A 132 -3.87 0.59 10.15
N ILE A 133 -3.85 1.92 10.14
CA ILE A 133 -3.41 2.72 11.29
C ILE A 133 -4.36 2.47 12.47
N ASN A 134 -5.67 2.64 12.28
CA ASN A 134 -6.65 2.54 13.37
C ASN A 134 -6.72 1.14 13.98
N THR A 135 -6.53 0.09 13.18
CA THR A 135 -6.57 -1.29 13.67
C THR A 135 -5.26 -1.72 14.33
N TYR A 136 -4.11 -1.36 13.73
CA TYR A 136 -2.82 -1.94 14.10
C TYR A 136 -1.85 -0.99 14.81
N LEU A 137 -2.08 0.32 14.85
CA LEU A 137 -1.28 1.25 15.65
C LEU A 137 -1.82 1.31 17.08
N ASN A 138 -1.40 0.35 17.89
CA ASN A 138 -1.78 0.25 19.30
C ASN A 138 -0.60 -0.25 20.16
N ASP A 139 -0.77 -0.29 21.48
CA ASP A 139 0.30 -0.64 22.41
C ASP A 139 0.89 -2.04 22.18
N THR A 140 0.08 -2.97 21.65
CA THR A 140 0.47 -4.36 21.38
C THR A 140 1.17 -4.54 20.03
N ALA A 141 1.34 -3.49 19.23
CA ALA A 141 2.09 -3.57 17.99
C ALA A 141 3.60 -3.69 18.26
N SER A 142 4.28 -4.46 17.42
CA SER A 142 5.75 -4.52 17.44
C SER A 142 6.34 -3.16 17.08
N GLU A 143 7.54 -2.87 17.58
CA GLU A 143 8.19 -1.58 17.36
C GLU A 143 8.39 -1.26 15.87
N SER A 144 8.76 -2.27 15.07
CA SER A 144 8.91 -2.12 13.62
C SER A 144 7.60 -1.74 12.93
N LEU A 145 6.47 -2.36 13.34
CA LEU A 145 5.16 -2.02 12.79
C LEU A 145 4.70 -0.64 13.23
N LYS A 146 4.89 -0.28 14.51
CA LYS A 146 4.57 1.05 15.04
C LYS A 146 5.25 2.15 14.23
N LYS A 147 6.57 2.03 13.99
CA LYS A 147 7.33 3.01 13.20
C LYS A 147 6.77 3.21 11.79
N LEU A 148 6.37 2.12 11.11
CA LEU A 148 5.78 2.20 9.77
C LEU A 148 4.41 2.89 9.79
N LEU A 149 3.54 2.50 10.73
CA LEU A 149 2.19 3.06 10.84
C LEU A 149 2.20 4.52 11.33
N GLN A 150 3.09 4.89 12.25
CA GLN A 150 3.28 6.28 12.69
C GLN A 150 3.75 7.15 11.53
N ARG A 151 4.71 6.68 10.72
CA ARG A 151 5.13 7.40 9.52
C ARG A 151 3.97 7.60 8.55
N ALA A 152 3.17 6.56 8.32
CA ALA A 152 1.97 6.66 7.48
C ALA A 152 0.95 7.66 8.07
N GLN A 153 0.74 7.63 9.39
CA GLN A 153 -0.15 8.56 10.09
C GLN A 153 0.30 10.02 9.90
N ILE A 154 1.58 10.33 10.07
CA ILE A 154 2.13 11.67 9.83
C ILE A 154 1.90 12.13 8.38
N ILE A 155 2.08 11.23 7.40
CA ILE A 155 1.87 11.57 5.98
C ILE A 155 0.38 11.87 5.70
N LEU A 156 -0.52 11.16 6.37
CA LEU A 156 -1.96 11.29 6.22
C LEU A 156 -2.59 12.39 7.09
N ASP A 157 -1.87 12.90 8.08
CA ASP A 157 -2.31 14.00 8.95
C ASP A 157 -2.20 15.34 8.23
N LYS A 158 -3.03 15.47 7.19
CA LYS A 158 -3.13 16.64 6.33
C LYS A 158 -4.57 17.09 6.25
N PRO A 159 -4.86 18.39 6.36
CA PRO A 159 -6.24 18.90 6.36
C PRO A 159 -6.98 18.53 5.06
N GLN A 160 -6.27 18.40 3.94
CA GLN A 160 -6.82 17.98 2.66
C GLN A 160 -7.44 16.57 2.70
N PHE A 161 -6.96 15.68 3.59
CA PHE A 161 -7.45 14.32 3.73
C PHE A 161 -8.57 14.17 4.78
N ALA A 162 -8.90 15.23 5.52
CA ALA A 162 -9.99 15.19 6.51
C ALA A 162 -11.34 14.82 5.88
N ALA A 163 -11.56 15.18 4.61
CA ALA A 163 -12.76 14.82 3.86
C ALA A 163 -12.88 13.30 3.63
N VAL A 164 -11.75 12.58 3.51
CA VAL A 164 -11.73 11.13 3.29
C VAL A 164 -12.23 10.38 4.52
N ALA A 165 -11.82 10.84 5.72
CA ALA A 165 -12.26 10.25 6.98
C ALA A 165 -13.77 10.42 7.23
N LYS A 166 -14.36 11.54 6.76
CA LYS A 166 -15.78 11.86 6.97
C LYS A 166 -16.74 11.18 5.99
N LYS A 167 -16.25 10.68 4.85
CA LYS A 167 -17.08 10.11 3.79
C LYS A 167 -17.01 8.59 3.77
N GLU A 168 -18.16 7.94 3.53
CA GLU A 168 -18.19 6.48 3.36
C GLU A 168 -17.63 6.05 2.00
N LYS A 169 -17.95 6.81 0.94
CA LYS A 169 -17.58 6.53 -0.46
C LYS A 169 -17.04 7.80 -1.13
N ALA A 170 -16.28 7.61 -2.21
CA ALA A 170 -15.69 8.67 -3.03
C ALA A 170 -16.76 9.52 -3.73
#